data_AF-A0A5D2H4C2-F1
#
_entry.id   AF-A0A5D2H4C2-F1
#
_cell.length_a   1.000
_cell.length_b   1.000
_cell.length_c   1.000
_cell.angle_alpha   90.00
_cell.angle_beta   90.00
_cell.angle_gamma   90.00
#
_symmetry.space_group_name_H-M   'P 1'
#
loop_
_entity.id
_entity.type
_entity.pdbx_description
1 polymer ?
#
loop_
_entity_poly.entity_id
_entity_poly.type
_entity_poly.pdbx_seq_one_letter_code
_entity_poly.pdbx_strand_id
1 'polypeptide(L)'
;MRILQWGEDRRFDEMRSNLGKLAVFWIFQAVWVWTVSLPVTVVNASDRDPSVRAEDIIGWIMWSVGISFEAAADQQKLSFKNSPENRGKWCNVGVWKYSRHPNYFGEIFLWWGIFVASTPILEGAEWLVILGPIFLTLLLLFVSGLPLLEESADKKFGNVAAYRIYKETTSPLIPLPQSVYGNLPLWFKAIFLFEFPFYSRSLPQEGLNWYMSKTSVSRKMKSGRNITYDLCCLDTRISLMWAYVIFNVFRRYFRASYPYTRIWIYIEHGCSRKMKNESNVAFDNANPTKTLHKSINYS
;
A
#
# COMPACT_ATOMS: atom_id res chain seq x y z
N MET A 1 -15.57 -2.73 -2.57
CA MET A 1 -16.67 -3.20 -1.67
C MET A 1 -16.73 -2.50 -0.30
N ARG A 2 -15.71 -1.76 0.15
CA ARG A 2 -15.71 -1.05 1.45
C ARG A 2 -16.43 0.32 1.44
N ILE A 3 -16.39 1.02 0.29
CA ILE A 3 -17.06 2.32 0.12
C ILE A 3 -18.59 2.20 0.20
N LEU A 4 -19.15 1.07 -0.25
CA LEU A 4 -20.58 0.77 -0.15
C LEU A 4 -21.02 0.50 1.30
N GLN A 5 -20.10 0.12 2.18
CA GLN A 5 -20.39 -0.14 3.60
C GLN A 5 -20.17 1.07 4.51
N TRP A 6 -19.29 2.01 4.15
CA TRP A 6 -18.98 3.18 4.98
C TRP A 6 -19.67 4.48 4.53
N GLY A 7 -20.23 4.54 3.32
CA GLY A 7 -21.06 5.64 2.83
C GLY A 7 -20.28 6.93 2.51
N GLU A 8 -19.27 7.28 3.32
CA GLU A 8 -18.43 8.46 3.13
C GLU A 8 -17.03 8.25 3.73
N ASP A 9 -16.01 8.73 3.02
CA ASP A 9 -14.62 8.68 3.45
C ASP A 9 -14.20 10.04 4.01
N ARG A 10 -14.33 10.20 5.32
CA ARG A 10 -14.10 11.45 6.07
C ARG A 10 -12.72 12.09 5.88
N ARG A 11 -11.79 11.39 5.23
CA ARG A 11 -10.46 11.91 4.87
C ARG A 11 -10.51 12.95 3.76
N PHE A 12 -11.50 12.84 2.86
CA PHE A 12 -11.64 13.75 1.73
C PHE A 12 -12.48 14.97 2.05
N ASP A 13 -13.18 15.01 3.18
CA ASP A 13 -14.07 16.11 3.54
C ASP A 13 -13.31 17.44 3.64
N GLU A 14 -12.11 17.41 4.21
CA GLU A 14 -11.26 18.59 4.36
C GLU A 14 -10.63 19.03 3.02
N MET A 15 -10.33 18.07 2.12
CA MET A 15 -9.80 18.34 0.77
C MET A 15 -10.86 18.84 -0.21
N ARG A 16 -12.11 18.38 -0.09
CA ARG A 16 -13.23 18.80 -0.96
C ARG A 16 -13.57 20.28 -0.80
N SER A 17 -13.27 20.87 0.36
CA SER A 17 -13.52 22.28 0.63
C SER A 17 -12.62 23.24 -0.16
N ASN A 18 -11.52 22.76 -0.74
CA ASN A 18 -10.55 23.57 -1.46
C ASN A 18 -10.12 22.89 -2.76
N LEU A 19 -10.63 23.39 -3.89
CA LEU A 19 -10.33 22.86 -5.23
C LEU A 19 -8.82 22.82 -5.53
N GLY A 20 -8.04 23.76 -5.01
CA GLY A 20 -6.58 23.78 -5.16
C GLY A 20 -5.89 22.62 -4.43
N LYS A 21 -6.26 22.35 -3.17
CA LYS A 21 -5.73 21.18 -2.42
C LYS A 21 -6.12 19.86 -3.07
N LEU A 22 -7.35 19.77 -3.58
CA LEU A 22 -7.82 18.61 -4.31
C LEU A 22 -7.02 18.40 -5.60
N ALA A 23 -6.77 19.47 -6.37
CA ALA A 23 -5.98 19.41 -7.59
C ALA A 23 -4.53 18.97 -7.32
N VAL A 24 -3.86 19.55 -6.31
CA VAL A 24 -2.49 19.17 -5.92
C VAL A 24 -2.42 17.69 -5.53
N PHE A 25 -3.39 17.22 -4.75
CA PHE A 25 -3.45 15.80 -4.37
C PHE A 25 -3.56 14.89 -5.60
N TRP A 26 -4.47 15.19 -6.54
CA TRP A 26 -4.64 14.37 -7.74
C TRP A 26 -3.45 14.44 -8.70
N ILE A 27 -2.83 15.61 -8.85
CA ILE A 27 -1.60 15.76 -9.64
C ILE A 27 -0.49 14.91 -9.03
N PHE A 28 -0.32 14.96 -7.71
CA PHE A 28 0.67 14.12 -7.02
C PHE A 28 0.40 12.62 -7.22
N GLN A 29 -0.87 12.19 -7.11
CA GLN A 29 -1.25 10.80 -7.39
C GLN A 29 -0.98 10.41 -8.84
N ALA A 30 -1.27 11.28 -9.81
CA ALA A 30 -1.01 11.02 -11.23
C ALA A 30 0.49 10.92 -11.53
N VAL A 31 1.29 11.87 -11.03
CA VAL A 31 2.76 11.87 -11.17
C VAL A 31 3.37 10.63 -10.53
N TRP A 32 2.90 10.24 -9.35
CA TRP A 32 3.32 9.00 -8.71
C TRP A 32 3.06 7.82 -9.62
N VAL A 33 1.80 7.59 -9.98
CA VAL A 33 1.38 6.42 -10.76
C VAL A 33 2.18 6.34 -12.07
N TRP A 34 2.32 7.49 -12.74
CA TRP A 34 3.11 7.59 -13.95
C TRP A 34 4.58 7.20 -13.72
N THR A 35 5.21 7.75 -12.68
CA THR A 35 6.63 7.48 -12.35
C THR A 35 6.87 6.01 -12.03
N VAL A 36 6.02 5.40 -11.22
CA VAL A 36 6.19 4.00 -10.81
C VAL A 36 5.87 3.04 -11.97
N SER A 37 4.97 3.40 -12.89
CA SER A 37 4.65 2.61 -14.09
C SER A 37 5.64 2.77 -15.25
N LEU A 38 6.70 3.58 -15.11
CA LEU A 38 7.70 3.80 -16.16
C LEU A 38 8.35 2.50 -16.70
N PRO A 39 8.83 1.56 -15.86
CA PRO A 39 9.44 0.32 -16.37
C PRO A 39 8.48 -0.45 -17.28
N VAL A 40 7.22 -0.55 -16.87
CA VAL A 40 6.18 -1.25 -17.63
C VAL A 40 5.84 -0.51 -18.92
N THR A 41 5.80 0.81 -18.88
CA THR A 41 5.49 1.64 -20.04
C THR A 41 6.57 1.50 -21.11
N VAL A 42 7.84 1.55 -20.73
CA VAL A 42 8.98 1.38 -21.65
C VAL A 42 9.00 -0.03 -22.24
N VAL A 43 8.79 -1.06 -21.41
CA VAL A 43 8.70 -2.45 -21.90
C VAL A 43 7.57 -2.63 -22.91
N ASN A 44 6.41 -2.04 -22.68
CA ASN A 44 5.28 -2.16 -23.59
C ASN A 44 5.41 -1.31 -24.86
N ALA A 45 6.17 -0.21 -24.81
CA ALA A 45 6.40 0.67 -25.96
C ALA A 45 7.55 0.21 -26.86
N SER A 46 8.47 -0.62 -26.36
CA SER A 46 9.56 -1.18 -27.16
C SER A 46 9.03 -2.17 -28.20
N ASP A 47 9.62 -2.26 -29.39
CA ASP A 47 9.36 -3.35 -30.36
C ASP A 47 10.39 -4.48 -30.23
N ARG A 48 11.34 -4.36 -29.30
CA ARG A 48 12.36 -5.37 -29.05
C ARG A 48 11.76 -6.58 -28.34
N ASP A 49 12.14 -7.76 -28.81
CA ASP A 49 11.70 -9.07 -28.29
C ASP A 49 12.91 -9.99 -28.09
N PRO A 50 13.80 -9.69 -27.13
CA PRO A 50 14.93 -10.55 -26.84
C PRO A 50 14.44 -11.90 -26.27
N SER A 51 15.22 -12.96 -26.49
CA SER A 51 14.99 -14.24 -25.81
C SER A 51 15.03 -14.06 -24.29
N VAL A 52 14.25 -14.86 -23.55
CA VAL A 52 14.24 -14.85 -22.08
C VAL A 52 15.66 -15.00 -21.52
N ARG A 53 16.02 -14.13 -20.58
CA ARG A 53 17.31 -14.08 -19.90
C ARG A 53 17.15 -14.34 -18.40
N ALA A 54 18.28 -14.42 -17.69
CA ALA A 54 18.30 -14.63 -16.26
C ALA A 54 17.63 -13.48 -15.49
N GLU A 55 17.77 -12.25 -15.98
CA GLU A 55 17.19 -11.04 -15.41
C GLU A 55 15.64 -11.12 -15.39
N ASP A 56 15.02 -11.66 -16.45
CA ASP A 56 13.56 -11.87 -16.50
C ASP A 56 13.11 -12.85 -15.40
N ILE A 57 13.82 -13.98 -15.26
CA ILE A 57 13.52 -15.02 -14.27
C ILE A 57 13.66 -14.46 -12.86
N ILE A 58 14.75 -13.75 -12.58
CA ILE A 58 15.00 -13.13 -11.27
C ILE A 58 13.90 -12.10 -10.97
N GLY A 59 13.59 -11.22 -11.92
CA GLY A 59 12.56 -10.21 -11.75
C GLY A 59 11.17 -10.80 -11.49
N TRP A 60 10.80 -11.87 -12.18
CA TRP A 60 9.54 -12.59 -11.96
C TRP A 60 9.49 -13.33 -10.62
N ILE A 61 10.61 -13.88 -10.15
CA ILE A 61 10.68 -14.47 -8.80
C ILE A 61 10.49 -13.38 -7.75
N MET A 62 11.19 -12.25 -7.89
CA MET A 62 11.07 -11.11 -6.98
C MET A 62 9.63 -10.58 -6.94
N TRP A 63 9.02 -10.38 -8.11
CA TRP A 63 7.63 -9.98 -8.23
C TRP A 63 6.68 -10.97 -7.54
N SER A 64 6.85 -12.26 -7.79
CA SER A 64 6.01 -13.33 -7.23
C SER A 64 6.12 -13.41 -5.70
N VAL A 65 7.32 -13.23 -5.15
CA VAL A 65 7.53 -13.14 -3.71
C VAL A 65 6.89 -11.88 -3.14
N GLY A 66 7.09 -10.72 -3.80
CA GLY A 66 6.56 -9.44 -3.35
C GLY A 66 5.03 -9.44 -3.26
N ILE A 67 4.35 -9.87 -4.32
CA ILE A 67 2.88 -9.97 -4.34
C ILE A 67 2.36 -10.98 -3.30
N SER A 68 3.10 -12.08 -3.05
CA SER A 68 2.73 -13.06 -2.03
C SER A 68 2.81 -12.48 -0.62
N PHE A 69 3.85 -11.70 -0.31
CA PHE A 69 3.99 -11.00 0.96
C PHE A 69 2.90 -9.95 1.15
N GLU A 70 2.62 -9.15 0.13
CA GLU A 70 1.58 -8.12 0.16
C GLU A 70 0.20 -8.74 0.39
N ALA A 71 -0.19 -9.72 -0.44
CA ALA A 71 -1.48 -10.39 -0.33
C ALA A 71 -1.65 -11.11 1.02
N ALA A 72 -0.61 -11.81 1.48
CA ALA A 72 -0.65 -12.49 2.79
C ALA A 72 -0.77 -11.49 3.94
N ALA A 73 0.00 -10.40 3.92
CA ALA A 73 -0.04 -9.36 4.93
C ALA A 73 -1.43 -8.72 5.03
N ASP A 74 -2.01 -8.33 3.90
CA ASP A 74 -3.31 -7.67 3.86
C ASP A 74 -4.44 -8.60 4.28
N GLN A 75 -4.42 -9.85 3.82
CA GLN A 75 -5.42 -10.84 4.21
C GLN A 75 -5.33 -11.13 5.72
N GLN A 76 -4.13 -11.29 6.26
CA GLN A 76 -3.93 -11.52 7.70
C GLN A 76 -4.40 -10.33 8.53
N LYS A 77 -4.09 -9.09 8.10
CA LYS A 77 -4.50 -7.87 8.79
C LYS A 77 -6.01 -7.65 8.74
N LEU A 78 -6.64 -7.97 7.61
CA LEU A 78 -8.09 -7.92 7.47
C LEU A 78 -8.77 -8.93 8.40
N SER A 79 -8.34 -10.19 8.38
CA SER A 79 -8.83 -11.22 9.29
C SER A 79 -8.62 -10.84 10.76
N PHE A 80 -7.45 -10.30 11.10
CA PHE A 80 -7.14 -9.84 12.46
C PHE A 80 -8.11 -8.76 12.93
N LYS A 81 -8.36 -7.73 12.10
CA LYS A 81 -9.27 -6.61 12.43
C LYS A 81 -10.74 -7.02 12.53
N ASN A 82 -11.15 -8.05 11.78
CA ASN A 82 -12.54 -8.51 11.78
C ASN A 82 -12.88 -9.36 13.02
N SER A 83 -11.88 -9.89 13.72
CA SER A 83 -12.10 -10.65 14.97
C SER A 83 -12.41 -9.71 16.14
N PRO A 84 -13.55 -9.90 16.85
CA PRO A 84 -13.90 -9.10 18.03
C PRO A 84 -12.86 -9.17 19.16
N GLU A 85 -12.17 -10.31 19.30
CA GLU A 85 -11.15 -10.55 20.33
C GLU A 85 -9.88 -9.70 20.15
N ASN A 86 -9.69 -9.16 18.94
CA ASN A 86 -8.53 -8.36 18.56
C ASN A 86 -8.80 -6.85 18.60
N ARG A 87 -9.99 -6.42 19.05
CA ARG A 87 -10.31 -5.00 19.20
C ARG A 87 -9.31 -4.33 20.16
N GLY A 88 -8.73 -3.22 19.70
CA GLY A 88 -7.74 -2.47 20.49
C GLY A 88 -6.36 -3.14 20.59
N LYS A 89 -6.06 -4.15 19.77
CA LYS A 89 -4.73 -4.77 19.65
C LYS A 89 -4.08 -4.39 18.32
N TRP A 90 -2.75 -4.50 18.25
CA TRP A 90 -2.00 -4.41 16.99
C TRP A 90 -1.87 -5.80 16.36
N CYS A 91 -1.80 -5.85 15.02
CA CYS A 91 -1.63 -7.09 14.29
C CYS A 91 -0.19 -7.58 14.43
N ASN A 92 0.00 -8.76 15.02
CA ASN A 92 1.30 -9.40 15.24
C ASN A 92 1.29 -10.89 14.82
N VAL A 93 0.39 -11.27 13.92
CA VAL A 93 0.18 -12.67 13.46
C VAL A 93 0.79 -12.90 12.08
N GLY A 94 1.21 -14.14 11.81
CA GLY A 94 1.74 -14.53 10.50
C GLY A 94 2.96 -13.71 10.08
N VAL A 95 2.91 -13.10 8.89
CA VAL A 95 4.03 -12.28 8.38
C VAL A 95 4.26 -11.01 9.20
N TRP A 96 3.24 -10.54 9.93
CA TRP A 96 3.36 -9.41 10.86
C TRP A 96 4.19 -9.73 12.10
N LYS A 97 4.51 -11.00 12.36
CA LYS A 97 5.45 -11.36 13.43
C LYS A 97 6.91 -11.09 13.03
N TYR A 98 7.20 -11.11 11.72
CA TYR A 98 8.56 -11.01 11.20
C TYR A 98 8.90 -9.60 10.72
N SER A 99 7.90 -8.80 10.37
CA SER A 99 8.05 -7.39 9.98
C SER A 99 6.84 -6.60 10.48
N ARG A 100 7.05 -5.32 10.83
CA ARG A 100 5.98 -4.40 11.21
C ARG A 100 5.18 -3.92 10.00
N HIS A 101 5.77 -3.90 8.81
CA HIS A 101 5.11 -3.52 7.55
C HIS A 101 5.44 -4.51 6.41
N PRO A 102 5.04 -5.79 6.53
CA PRO A 102 5.35 -6.82 5.53
C PRO A 102 4.67 -6.54 4.18
N ASN A 103 3.55 -5.81 4.18
CA ASN A 103 2.88 -5.36 2.96
C ASN A 103 3.76 -4.38 2.16
N TYR A 104 4.44 -3.44 2.83
CA TYR A 104 5.35 -2.51 2.16
C TYR A 104 6.65 -3.18 1.71
N PHE A 105 7.10 -4.20 2.42
CA PHE A 105 8.18 -5.05 1.90
C PHE A 105 7.76 -5.71 0.58
N GLY A 106 6.55 -6.28 0.53
CA GLY A 106 5.98 -6.87 -0.67
C GLY A 106 5.93 -5.88 -1.84
N GLU A 107 5.38 -4.69 -1.58
CA GLU A 107 5.26 -3.61 -2.54
C GLU A 107 6.62 -3.14 -3.07
N ILE A 108 7.61 -2.92 -2.20
CA ILE A 108 8.96 -2.55 -2.65
C ILE A 108 9.57 -3.67 -3.49
N PHE A 109 9.52 -4.91 -2.99
CA PHE A 109 10.18 -6.05 -3.64
C PHE A 109 9.59 -6.36 -5.01
N LEU A 110 8.27 -6.22 -5.19
CA LEU A 110 7.64 -6.47 -6.49
C LEU A 110 8.02 -5.44 -7.55
N TRP A 111 8.18 -4.17 -7.17
CA TRP A 111 8.57 -3.12 -8.12
C TRP A 111 10.03 -3.18 -8.52
N TRP A 112 10.90 -3.53 -7.57
CA TRP A 112 12.27 -3.87 -7.92
C TRP A 112 12.31 -5.09 -8.83
N GLY A 113 11.43 -6.09 -8.64
CA GLY A 113 11.29 -7.22 -9.55
C GLY A 113 10.88 -6.82 -10.97
N ILE A 114 9.88 -5.94 -11.12
CA ILE A 114 9.46 -5.39 -12.42
C ILE A 114 10.60 -4.63 -13.10
N PHE A 115 11.34 -3.82 -12.34
CA PHE A 115 12.52 -3.13 -12.88
C PHE A 115 13.57 -4.12 -13.36
N VAL A 116 13.94 -5.12 -12.56
CA VAL A 116 14.93 -6.14 -12.94
C VAL A 116 14.50 -6.87 -14.21
N ALA A 117 13.23 -7.29 -14.31
CA ALA A 117 12.68 -7.92 -15.50
C ALA A 117 12.61 -6.98 -16.72
N SER A 118 12.66 -5.65 -16.54
CA SER A 118 12.74 -4.71 -17.66
C SER A 118 14.16 -4.52 -18.18
N THR A 119 15.19 -4.77 -17.37
CA THR A 119 16.60 -4.46 -17.72
C THR A 119 17.10 -5.03 -19.04
N PRO A 120 16.69 -6.23 -19.52
CA PRO A 120 17.11 -6.76 -20.82
C PRO A 120 16.85 -5.87 -22.03
N ILE A 121 15.85 -4.99 -21.96
CA ILE A 121 15.43 -4.14 -23.07
C ILE A 121 15.82 -2.67 -22.90
N LEU A 122 16.53 -2.31 -21.81
CA LEU A 122 16.83 -0.91 -21.51
C LEU A 122 18.14 -0.47 -22.18
N GLU A 123 18.07 0.59 -22.98
CA GLU A 123 19.22 1.21 -23.62
C GLU A 123 19.26 2.73 -23.37
N GLY A 124 20.46 3.28 -23.21
CA GLY A 124 20.67 4.74 -23.09
C GLY A 124 19.83 5.40 -22.01
N ALA A 125 18.96 6.34 -22.40
CA ALA A 125 18.11 7.10 -21.49
C ALA A 125 16.96 6.28 -20.88
N GLU A 126 16.65 5.09 -21.40
CA GLU A 126 15.59 4.22 -20.88
C GLU A 126 15.91 3.72 -19.45
N TRP A 127 17.17 3.72 -19.04
CA TRP A 127 17.58 3.41 -17.66
C TRP A 127 16.96 4.34 -16.61
N LEU A 128 16.42 5.50 -17.00
CA LEU A 128 15.65 6.39 -16.12
C LEU A 128 14.42 5.71 -15.49
N VAL A 129 13.95 4.57 -16.01
CA VAL A 129 12.88 3.78 -15.39
C VAL A 129 13.21 3.34 -13.95
N ILE A 130 14.49 3.27 -13.56
CA ILE A 130 14.91 2.97 -12.18
C ILE A 130 14.40 4.02 -11.17
N LEU A 131 14.09 5.24 -11.64
CA LEU A 131 13.50 6.27 -10.80
C LEU A 131 12.15 5.83 -10.22
N GLY A 132 11.41 4.94 -10.91
CA GLY A 132 10.17 4.36 -10.42
C GLY A 132 10.31 3.65 -9.06
N PRO A 133 11.03 2.51 -8.98
CA PRO A 133 11.22 1.79 -7.72
C PRO A 133 11.98 2.60 -6.66
N ILE A 134 12.93 3.47 -7.04
CA ILE A 134 13.62 4.36 -6.09
C ILE A 134 12.62 5.34 -5.46
N PHE A 135 11.82 6.03 -6.29
CA PHE A 135 10.83 7.00 -5.83
C PHE A 135 9.82 6.34 -4.88
N LEU A 136 9.29 5.17 -5.26
CA LEU A 136 8.38 4.40 -4.42
C LEU A 136 9.02 4.03 -3.08
N THR A 137 10.25 3.50 -3.10
CA THR A 137 10.98 3.09 -1.89
C THR A 137 11.19 4.27 -0.94
N LEU A 138 11.65 5.42 -1.46
CA LEU A 138 11.87 6.63 -0.65
C LEU A 138 10.56 7.15 -0.06
N LEU A 139 9.50 7.15 -0.86
CA LEU A 139 8.22 7.65 -0.42
C LEU A 139 7.62 6.78 0.69
N LEU A 140 7.73 5.46 0.56
CA LEU A 140 7.28 4.52 1.59
C LEU A 140 8.12 4.65 2.87
N LEU A 141 9.44 4.75 2.76
CA LEU A 141 10.33 4.84 3.93
C LEU A 141 10.27 6.19 4.66
N PHE A 142 10.13 7.31 3.94
CA PHE A 142 10.37 8.63 4.51
C PHE A 142 9.16 9.57 4.53
N VAL A 143 8.12 9.31 3.73
CA VAL A 143 7.00 10.25 3.56
C VAL A 143 5.71 9.68 4.10
N SER A 144 4.94 8.98 3.26
CA SER A 144 3.55 8.62 3.61
C SER A 144 3.36 7.16 3.99
N GLY A 145 4.37 6.31 3.86
CA GLY A 145 4.30 4.89 4.22
C GLY A 145 4.54 4.67 5.71
N LEU A 146 5.75 4.21 6.03
CA LEU A 146 6.16 3.78 7.36
C LEU A 146 6.06 4.88 8.43
N PRO A 147 6.55 6.13 8.23
CA PRO A 147 6.57 7.13 9.30
C PRO A 147 5.18 7.43 9.87
N LEU A 148 4.18 7.61 9.00
CA LEU A 148 2.80 7.92 9.41
C LEU A 148 2.13 6.75 10.13
N LEU A 149 2.38 5.51 9.68
CA LEU A 149 1.82 4.31 10.31
C LEU A 149 2.46 4.03 11.67
N GLU A 150 3.78 4.19 11.78
CA GLU A 150 4.51 4.07 13.04
C GLU A 150 4.04 5.11 14.06
N GLU A 151 3.93 6.38 13.66
CA GLU A 151 3.41 7.45 14.52
C GLU A 151 1.96 7.16 14.98
N SER A 152 1.09 6.70 14.06
CA SER A 152 -0.29 6.35 14.37
C SER A 152 -0.37 5.17 15.36
N ALA A 153 0.48 4.16 15.19
CA ALA A 153 0.55 3.00 16.08
C ALA A 153 1.12 3.38 17.46
N ASP A 154 2.14 4.21 17.52
CA ASP A 154 2.74 4.70 18.76
C ASP A 154 1.76 5.53 19.59
N LYS A 155 0.98 6.40 18.94
CA LYS A 155 -0.08 7.15 19.64
C LYS A 155 -1.16 6.25 20.24
N LYS A 156 -1.47 5.12 19.59
CA LYS A 156 -2.50 4.17 20.04
C LYS A 156 -1.99 3.22 21.12
N PHE A 157 -0.77 2.69 20.95
CA PHE A 157 -0.26 1.54 21.71
C PHE A 157 1.05 1.82 22.46
N GLY A 158 1.66 3.00 22.29
CA GLY A 158 2.96 3.34 22.88
C GLY A 158 3.01 3.27 24.40
N ASN A 159 1.89 3.42 25.10
CA ASN A 159 1.80 3.24 26.55
C ASN A 159 1.73 1.77 27.00
N VAL A 160 1.64 0.82 26.08
CA VAL A 160 1.54 -0.62 26.37
C VAL A 160 2.92 -1.25 26.31
N ALA A 161 3.42 -1.79 27.43
CA ALA A 161 4.75 -2.40 27.50
C ALA A 161 4.96 -3.51 26.45
N ALA A 162 3.97 -4.37 26.24
CA ALA A 162 4.03 -5.43 25.24
C ALA A 162 4.17 -4.91 23.79
N TYR A 163 3.62 -3.73 23.47
CA TYR A 163 3.78 -3.11 22.16
C TYR A 163 5.21 -2.60 21.96
N ARG A 164 5.81 -2.00 23.00
CA ARG A 164 7.21 -1.53 22.95
C ARG A 164 8.19 -2.68 22.74
N ILE A 165 8.00 -3.79 23.45
CA ILE A 165 8.77 -5.02 23.23
C ILE A 165 8.61 -5.51 21.79
N TYR A 166 7.37 -5.56 21.28
CA TYR A 166 7.11 -5.94 19.89
C TYR A 166 7.85 -5.03 18.89
N LYS A 167 7.83 -3.71 19.11
CA LYS A 167 8.51 -2.73 18.25
C LYS A 167 10.03 -2.85 18.28
N GLU A 168 10.62 -3.13 19.44
CA GLU A 168 12.07 -3.30 19.60
C GLU A 168 12.60 -4.62 19.00
N THR A 169 11.74 -5.64 18.99
CA THR A 169 12.08 -7.01 18.54
C THR A 169 11.59 -7.34 17.14
N THR A 170 10.87 -6.45 16.46
CA THR A 170 10.33 -6.69 15.12
C THR A 170 10.83 -5.64 14.12
N SER A 171 11.46 -6.11 13.06
CA SER A 171 11.98 -5.29 11.96
C SER A 171 10.89 -4.39 11.35
N PRO A 172 11.18 -3.14 10.97
CA PRO A 172 10.19 -2.26 10.34
C PRO A 172 9.78 -2.76 8.95
N LEU A 173 10.74 -3.25 8.16
CA LEU A 173 10.51 -3.59 6.75
C LEU A 173 10.91 -5.03 6.43
N ILE A 174 12.19 -5.39 6.59
CA ILE A 174 12.72 -6.68 6.15
C ILE A 174 12.22 -7.81 7.07
N PRO A 175 11.52 -8.84 6.56
CA PRO A 175 11.04 -9.95 7.38
C PRO A 175 12.19 -10.72 8.05
N LEU A 176 12.25 -10.69 9.38
CA LEU A 176 13.27 -11.38 10.18
C LEU A 176 12.66 -12.00 11.44
N PRO A 177 13.16 -13.16 11.92
CA PRO A 177 12.74 -13.70 13.21
C PRO A 177 13.02 -12.73 14.35
N GLN A 178 12.07 -12.61 15.29
CA GLN A 178 12.17 -11.67 16.43
C GLN A 178 13.41 -11.93 17.30
N SER A 179 13.81 -13.19 17.44
CA SER A 179 15.03 -13.57 18.16
C SER A 179 16.29 -13.06 17.49
N VAL A 180 16.32 -13.01 16.15
CA VAL A 180 17.48 -12.49 15.41
C VAL A 180 17.47 -10.97 15.51
N TYR A 181 16.35 -10.34 15.18
CA TYR A 181 16.25 -8.88 15.18
C TYR A 181 16.51 -8.27 16.56
N GLY A 182 15.91 -8.84 17.62
CA GLY A 182 16.05 -8.35 18.99
C GLY A 182 17.52 -8.24 19.46
N ASN A 183 18.40 -9.12 18.99
CA ASN A 183 19.80 -9.19 19.40
C ASN A 183 20.75 -8.30 18.57
N LEU A 184 20.27 -7.65 17.51
CA LEU A 184 21.12 -6.81 16.66
C LEU A 184 21.38 -5.42 17.28
N PRO A 185 22.59 -4.86 17.12
CA PRO A 185 22.89 -3.52 17.61
C PRO A 185 22.11 -2.46 16.82
N LEU A 186 21.76 -1.35 17.48
CA LEU A 186 20.92 -0.28 16.91
C LEU A 186 21.49 0.32 15.62
N TRP A 187 22.80 0.53 15.55
CA TRP A 187 23.45 1.07 14.34
C TRP A 187 23.27 0.14 13.13
N PHE A 188 23.29 -1.18 13.36
CA PHE A 188 23.09 -2.17 12.31
C PHE A 188 21.63 -2.19 11.85
N LYS A 189 20.69 -2.14 12.80
CA LYS A 189 19.25 -2.03 12.50
C LYS A 189 18.95 -0.78 11.67
N ALA A 190 19.55 0.35 12.00
CA ALA A 190 19.33 1.61 11.29
C ALA A 190 19.86 1.58 9.85
N ILE A 191 21.06 1.02 9.63
CA ILE A 191 21.71 1.03 8.31
C ILE A 191 21.14 -0.04 7.39
N PHE A 192 20.98 -1.28 7.88
CA PHE A 192 20.67 -2.43 7.01
C PHE A 192 19.21 -2.84 7.06
N LEU A 193 18.49 -2.50 8.13
CA LEU A 193 17.11 -2.94 8.35
C LEU A 193 16.12 -1.76 8.38
N PHE A 194 16.60 -0.55 8.05
CA PHE A 194 15.82 0.67 7.96
C PHE A 194 15.14 1.09 9.28
N GLU A 195 15.71 0.73 10.44
CA GLU A 195 15.22 1.20 11.74
C GLU A 195 15.68 2.63 12.01
N PHE A 196 15.01 3.60 11.41
CA PHE A 196 15.38 5.00 11.59
C PHE A 196 14.87 5.56 12.94
N PRO A 197 15.66 6.40 13.65
CA PRO A 197 15.27 6.94 14.96
C PRO A 197 13.95 7.71 14.95
N PHE A 198 13.58 8.29 13.81
CA PHE A 198 12.35 9.06 13.69
C PHE A 198 11.07 8.21 13.72
N TYR A 199 11.16 6.89 13.47
CA TYR A 199 10.03 5.98 13.64
C TYR A 199 9.58 5.81 15.09
N SER A 200 10.42 6.20 16.06
CA SER A 200 10.13 6.06 17.49
C SER A 200 9.91 7.40 18.20
N ARG A 201 9.81 8.52 17.45
CA ARG A 201 9.64 9.87 18.03
C ARG A 201 8.36 10.05 18.84
N SER A 202 7.33 9.27 18.53
CA SER A 202 6.01 9.37 19.16
C SER A 202 5.82 8.41 20.32
N LEU A 203 6.81 7.57 20.62
CA LEU A 203 6.78 6.75 21.82
C LEU A 203 6.84 7.66 23.06
N PRO A 204 6.01 7.39 24.08
CA PRO A 204 6.15 8.06 25.37
C PRO A 204 7.58 7.85 25.85
N GLN A 205 8.29 8.96 26.10
CA GLN A 205 9.56 8.86 26.81
C GLN A 205 9.24 8.27 28.18
N GLU A 206 9.79 7.10 28.49
CA GLU A 206 9.97 6.70 29.88
C GLU A 206 10.88 7.75 30.51
N GLY A 207 10.25 8.75 31.10
CA GLY A 207 10.96 9.79 31.80
C GLY A 207 11.81 9.16 32.90
N LEU A 208 12.88 9.86 33.23
CA LEU A 208 13.52 9.96 34.54
C LEU A 208 12.54 10.25 35.71
N ASN A 209 11.30 9.75 35.67
CA ASN A 209 10.20 10.07 36.58
C ASN A 209 9.96 9.00 37.64
N TRP A 210 10.73 7.91 37.69
CA TRP A 210 10.61 6.94 38.79
C TRP A 210 10.97 7.56 40.15
N TYR A 211 11.81 8.61 40.17
CA TYR A 211 12.17 9.32 41.40
C TYR A 211 11.13 10.36 41.88
N MET A 212 10.19 10.80 41.03
CA MET A 212 9.25 11.87 41.37
C MET A 212 7.79 11.43 41.60
N SER A 213 7.45 10.14 41.39
CA SER A 213 6.06 9.68 41.51
C SER A 213 5.56 9.36 42.93
N LYS A 214 6.30 9.76 43.99
CA LYS A 214 5.80 9.66 45.38
C LYS A 214 5.06 10.90 45.88
N THR A 215 4.87 11.92 45.05
CA THR A 215 4.22 13.15 45.49
C THR A 215 3.26 13.70 44.44
N SER A 216 2.00 13.86 44.85
CA SER A 216 0.88 14.58 44.21
C SER A 216 0.00 13.85 43.16
N VAL A 217 -0.97 13.11 43.69
CA VAL A 217 -2.42 13.39 43.58
C VAL A 217 -2.93 14.09 42.30
N SER A 218 -3.85 13.37 41.64
CA SER A 218 -5.04 13.83 40.90
C SER A 218 -4.89 14.92 39.83
N ARG A 219 -5.06 14.50 38.56
CA ARG A 219 -5.82 15.33 37.59
C ARG A 219 -6.49 14.48 36.52
N LYS A 220 -7.82 14.42 36.62
CA LYS A 220 -8.77 13.91 35.63
C LYS A 220 -8.70 14.79 34.37
N MET A 221 -8.50 14.23 33.18
CA MET A 221 -8.64 14.99 31.93
C MET A 221 -9.26 14.18 30.80
N LYS A 222 -10.06 14.90 30.02
CA LYS A 222 -11.22 14.47 29.24
C LYS A 222 -10.85 13.67 27.98
N SER A 223 -11.72 12.70 27.68
CA SER A 223 -11.87 12.02 26.39
C SER A 223 -11.95 13.03 25.23
N GLY A 224 -10.95 12.99 24.35
CA GLY A 224 -10.86 13.75 23.11
C GLY A 224 -10.88 12.80 21.91
N ARG A 225 -11.72 13.12 20.92
CA ARG A 225 -12.06 12.35 19.72
C ARG A 225 -10.86 11.76 18.98
N ASN A 226 -10.87 10.43 18.81
CA ASN A 226 -9.94 9.68 17.97
C ASN A 226 -10.28 9.87 16.49
N ILE A 227 -9.41 10.58 15.75
CA ILE A 227 -9.39 10.50 14.28
C ILE A 227 -8.24 9.56 13.93
N THR A 228 -8.60 8.36 13.49
CA THR A 228 -7.66 7.31 13.10
C THR A 228 -7.45 7.39 11.59
N TYR A 229 -6.31 7.92 11.17
CA TYR A 229 -5.85 7.79 9.79
C TYR A 229 -5.16 6.43 9.64
N ASP A 230 -5.93 5.41 9.24
CA ASP A 230 -5.39 4.14 8.75
C ASP A 230 -5.21 4.27 7.22
N LEU A 231 -3.98 4.54 6.77
CA LEU A 231 -3.59 4.54 5.35
C LEU A 231 -3.73 3.16 4.67
N CYS A 232 -3.91 2.09 5.45
CA CYS A 232 -3.91 0.69 5.02
C CYS A 232 -5.10 0.27 4.13
N CYS A 233 -6.01 1.17 3.77
CA CYS A 233 -7.21 0.83 3.01
C CYS A 233 -7.48 1.76 1.82
N LEU A 234 -6.53 2.64 1.50
CA LEU A 234 -6.62 3.46 0.31
C LEU A 234 -6.08 2.70 -0.89
N ASP A 235 -6.71 1.59 -1.27
CA ASP A 235 -6.67 1.23 -2.67
C ASP A 235 -7.76 0.22 -3.08
N THR A 236 -8.70 0.64 -3.90
CA THR A 236 -9.48 -0.30 -4.73
C THR A 236 -9.60 0.22 -6.16
N ARG A 237 -8.97 1.36 -6.46
CA ARG A 237 -9.07 2.06 -7.75
C ARG A 237 -7.70 2.15 -8.42
N ILE A 238 -6.64 2.39 -7.65
CA ILE A 238 -5.28 2.10 -8.09
C ILE A 238 -5.17 0.58 -8.32
N SER A 239 -5.83 -0.31 -7.55
CA SER A 239 -5.82 -1.78 -7.76
C SER A 239 -6.31 -2.24 -9.13
N LEU A 240 -7.24 -1.51 -9.76
CA LEU A 240 -7.69 -1.78 -11.13
C LEU A 240 -6.67 -1.33 -12.18
N MET A 241 -5.95 -0.25 -11.88
CA MET A 241 -4.85 0.22 -12.71
C MET A 241 -3.60 -0.68 -12.56
N TRP A 242 -3.32 -1.15 -11.35
CA TRP A 242 -2.36 -2.22 -11.07
C TRP A 242 -2.71 -3.50 -11.81
N ALA A 243 -3.98 -3.93 -11.76
CA ALA A 243 -4.45 -5.06 -12.53
C ALA A 243 -4.26 -4.85 -14.04
N TYR A 244 -4.48 -3.64 -14.57
CA TYR A 244 -4.26 -3.31 -15.98
C TYR A 244 -2.77 -3.29 -16.38
N VAL A 245 -1.90 -2.77 -15.53
CA VAL A 245 -0.44 -2.77 -15.70
C VAL A 245 0.10 -4.20 -15.66
N ILE A 246 -0.31 -5.00 -14.67
CA ILE A 246 0.00 -6.42 -14.55
C ILE A 246 -0.52 -7.19 -15.77
N PHE A 247 -1.78 -6.96 -16.18
CA PHE A 247 -2.41 -7.62 -17.31
C PHE A 247 -1.67 -7.35 -18.63
N ASN A 248 -1.16 -6.13 -18.87
CA ASN A 248 -0.43 -5.81 -20.10
C ASN A 248 0.99 -6.40 -20.12
N VAL A 249 1.71 -6.41 -18.99
CA VAL A 249 3.01 -7.11 -18.88
C VAL A 249 2.83 -8.62 -19.08
N PHE A 250 1.84 -9.22 -18.40
CA PHE A 250 1.51 -10.65 -18.56
C PHE A 250 1.10 -10.98 -20.01
N ARG A 251 0.28 -10.13 -20.65
CA ARG A 251 -0.17 -10.32 -22.04
C ARG A 251 1.00 -10.36 -23.02
N ARG A 252 2.05 -9.56 -22.81
CA ARG A 252 3.23 -9.54 -23.68
C ARG A 252 4.14 -10.74 -23.46
N TYR A 253 4.40 -11.11 -22.20
CA TYR A 253 5.21 -12.28 -21.84
C TYR A 253 4.58 -13.62 -22.24
N PHE A 254 3.26 -13.81 -22.05
CA PHE A 254 2.61 -15.08 -22.37
C PHE A 254 2.24 -15.27 -23.85
N ARG A 255 2.26 -14.19 -24.65
CA ARG A 255 2.19 -14.30 -26.12
C ARG A 255 3.34 -15.12 -26.70
N ALA A 256 4.48 -15.14 -26.01
CA ALA A 256 5.64 -15.95 -26.38
C ALA A 256 5.52 -17.44 -26.02
N SER A 257 4.55 -17.86 -25.19
CA SER A 257 4.48 -19.24 -24.67
C SER A 257 3.30 -20.08 -25.17
N TYR A 258 2.16 -19.50 -25.58
CA TYR A 258 1.01 -20.31 -26.04
C TYR A 258 0.17 -19.60 -27.12
N PRO A 259 0.34 -19.94 -28.42
CA PRO A 259 -0.38 -19.26 -29.50
C PRO A 259 -1.87 -19.63 -29.65
N TYR A 260 -2.40 -20.63 -28.92
CA TYR A 260 -3.80 -21.05 -29.11
C TYR A 260 -4.47 -21.57 -27.83
N THR A 261 -5.30 -20.77 -27.15
CA THR A 261 -6.38 -21.31 -26.30
C THR A 261 -7.63 -20.43 -26.32
N ARG A 262 -8.74 -20.99 -26.82
CA ARG A 262 -10.09 -20.37 -26.90
C ARG A 262 -10.70 -19.96 -25.55
N ILE A 263 -10.08 -20.29 -24.42
CA ILE A 263 -10.49 -19.86 -23.08
C ILE A 263 -10.29 -18.35 -22.87
N TRP A 264 -9.31 -17.74 -23.54
CA TRP A 264 -8.99 -16.32 -23.39
C TRP A 264 -10.06 -15.35 -23.94
N ILE A 265 -10.75 -15.73 -25.02
CA ILE A 265 -11.82 -14.92 -25.64
C ILE A 265 -13.02 -14.76 -24.68
N TYR A 266 -13.31 -15.75 -23.84
CA TYR A 266 -14.43 -15.68 -22.89
C TYR A 266 -14.18 -14.68 -21.74
N ILE A 267 -12.93 -14.52 -21.31
CA ILE A 267 -12.55 -13.59 -20.23
C ILE A 267 -12.58 -12.14 -20.74
N GLU A 268 -12.11 -11.91 -21.96
CA GLU A 268 -12.09 -10.59 -22.62
C GLU A 268 -13.52 -10.05 -22.85
N HIS A 269 -14.43 -10.91 -23.32
CA HIS A 269 -15.84 -10.56 -23.48
C HIS A 269 -16.59 -10.33 -22.15
N GLY A 270 -16.20 -11.03 -21.08
CA GLY A 270 -16.78 -10.85 -19.74
C GLY A 270 -16.40 -9.51 -19.10
N CYS A 271 -15.14 -9.10 -19.23
CA CYS A 271 -14.62 -7.85 -18.66
C CYS A 271 -15.13 -6.61 -19.42
N SER A 272 -15.21 -6.68 -20.76
CA SER A 272 -15.72 -5.59 -21.60
C SER A 272 -17.22 -5.31 -21.38
N ARG A 273 -18.05 -6.35 -21.16
CA ARG A 273 -19.47 -6.16 -20.83
C ARG A 273 -19.69 -5.52 -19.47
N LYS A 274 -18.85 -5.84 -18.49
CA LYS A 274 -18.96 -5.28 -17.14
C LYS A 274 -18.60 -3.79 -17.13
N MET A 275 -17.57 -3.39 -17.89
CA MET A 275 -17.21 -1.97 -18.05
C MET A 275 -18.26 -1.16 -18.81
N LYS A 276 -18.88 -1.71 -19.88
CA LYS A 276 -19.97 -1.02 -20.61
C LYS A 276 -21.23 -0.81 -19.75
N ASN A 277 -21.57 -1.77 -18.90
CA ASN A 277 -22.74 -1.64 -18.01
C ASN A 277 -22.48 -0.61 -16.90
N GLU A 278 -21.27 -0.55 -16.35
CA GLU A 278 -20.92 0.44 -15.32
C GLU A 278 -20.79 1.86 -15.89
N SER A 279 -20.31 2.03 -17.13
CA SER A 279 -20.28 3.34 -17.80
C SER A 279 -21.67 3.87 -18.14
N ASN A 280 -22.61 3.00 -18.54
CA ASN A 280 -23.99 3.39 -18.83
C ASN A 280 -24.75 3.81 -17.56
N VAL A 281 -24.53 3.12 -16.44
CA VAL A 281 -25.11 3.48 -15.14
C VAL A 281 -24.51 4.79 -14.59
N ALA A 282 -23.25 5.09 -14.87
CA ALA A 282 -22.64 6.37 -14.53
C ALA A 282 -23.18 7.54 -15.38
N PHE A 283 -23.49 7.29 -16.66
CA PHE A 283 -24.03 8.31 -17.56
C PHE A 283 -25.50 8.67 -17.26
N ASP A 284 -26.35 7.68 -16.92
CA ASP A 284 -27.75 7.94 -16.57
C ASP A 284 -27.91 8.69 -15.23
N ASN A 285 -26.96 8.54 -14.30
CA ASN A 285 -26.98 9.24 -13.01
C ASN A 285 -26.41 10.68 -13.08
N ALA A 286 -25.75 11.05 -14.18
CA ALA A 286 -25.15 12.37 -14.36
C ALA A 286 -26.06 13.38 -15.10
N ASN A 287 -27.26 12.96 -15.53
CA ASN A 287 -28.17 13.79 -16.33
C ASN A 287 -29.35 14.30 -15.48
N PRO A 288 -29.36 15.58 -15.02
CA PRO A 288 -30.33 16.08 -14.04
C PRO A 288 -31.77 16.21 -14.56
N THR A 289 -31.97 16.07 -15.87
CA THR A 289 -33.25 16.29 -16.55
C THR A 289 -34.25 15.14 -16.42
N LYS A 290 -33.83 13.93 -16.01
CA LYS A 290 -34.77 12.80 -15.78
C LYS A 290 -35.35 12.75 -14.37
N THR A 291 -34.75 13.41 -13.38
CA THR A 291 -35.16 13.32 -11.98
C THR A 291 -36.41 14.14 -11.66
N LEU A 292 -36.74 15.15 -12.49
CA LEU A 292 -37.91 16.01 -12.32
C LEU A 292 -39.22 15.43 -12.89
N HIS A 293 -39.16 14.39 -13.72
CA HIS A 293 -40.37 13.79 -14.31
C HIS A 293 -40.99 12.66 -13.47
N LYS A 294 -40.36 12.25 -12.36
CA LYS A 294 -40.83 11.15 -11.51
C LYS A 294 -41.62 11.57 -10.26
N SER A 295 -41.72 12.87 -9.96
CA SER A 295 -42.40 13.38 -8.76
C SER A 295 -43.80 13.96 -8.99
N ILE A 296 -44.41 13.78 -10.18
CA ILE A 296 -45.75 14.32 -10.49
C ILE A 296 -46.87 13.26 -10.54
N ASN A 297 -46.55 11.96 -10.50
CA ASN A 297 -47.57 10.90 -10.63
C ASN A 297 -47.72 10.03 -9.37
N TYR A 298 -47.98 10.63 -8.21
CA TYR A 298 -48.65 9.97 -7.07
C TYR A 298 -49.32 11.03 -6.20
N SER A 299 -50.53 11.43 -6.61
CA SER A 299 -51.58 12.05 -5.79
C SER A 299 -52.88 11.32 -6.11
#